data_AF-A0A8T6ZQM7-F1
#
_entry.id   AF-A0A8T6ZQM7-F1
#
_cell.length_a   1.000
_cell.length_b   1.000
_cell.length_c   1.000
_cell.angle_alpha   90.00
_cell.angle_beta   90.00
_cell.angle_gamma   90.00
#
_symmetry.space_group_name_H-M   'P 1'
#
loop_
_entity.id
_entity.type
_entity.pdbx_description
1 polymer ?
#
loop_
_entity_poly.entity_id
_entity_poly.type
_entity_poly.pdbx_seq_one_letter_code
_entity_poly.pdbx_strand_id
1 'polypeptide(L)'
;MRNTSLLSIIVLTLSFSSASVAQSWIEYSDPNEYFGVNFPTEPEIEQFTFDSDFNAVYPGRRYTVYVGESSYSVSVVDFTDAQQILLDMEKTEAASGPTNWIYDQRASVARAARQIRERGGEITWDNWSHLDRVEGHMIQMTNDDGSRTFAGIYLNSNRARLYISEATVPAGSPPPIQFQQSLHFLDDEGDRIRYLLSTNGCALDPNDPRIEMPSVR
;
A
#
# COMPACT_ATOMS: atom_id res chain seq x y z
N MET A 1 -19.80 51.14 -65.85
CA MET A 1 -20.24 50.55 -64.57
C MET A 1 -20.57 49.09 -64.77
N ARG A 2 -19.78 48.17 -64.22
CA ARG A 2 -20.22 47.12 -63.28
C ARG A 2 -19.04 46.20 -62.96
N ASN A 3 -18.81 46.08 -61.66
CA ASN A 3 -17.63 45.54 -61.04
C ASN A 3 -17.63 44.02 -61.05
N THR A 4 -16.45 43.45 -61.26
CA THR A 4 -16.08 42.07 -60.99
C THR A 4 -16.27 41.75 -59.50
N SER A 5 -16.91 40.62 -59.18
CA SER A 5 -16.92 40.08 -57.82
C SER A 5 -16.48 38.62 -57.87
N LEU A 6 -15.27 38.38 -57.36
CA LEU A 6 -14.73 37.06 -57.07
C LEU A 6 -15.21 36.68 -55.66
N LEU A 7 -16.01 35.61 -55.56
CA LEU A 7 -16.38 35.01 -54.28
C LEU A 7 -15.23 34.13 -53.78
N SER A 8 -14.59 34.52 -52.68
CA SER A 8 -13.67 33.67 -51.92
C SER A 8 -14.46 32.74 -51.00
N ILE A 9 -14.33 31.43 -51.19
CA ILE A 9 -14.87 30.40 -50.28
C ILE A 9 -13.83 30.18 -49.19
N ILE A 10 -14.15 30.56 -47.95
CA ILE A 10 -13.37 30.25 -46.75
C ILE A 10 -13.88 28.90 -46.22
N VAL A 11 -13.07 27.86 -46.34
CA VAL A 11 -13.33 26.55 -45.72
C VAL A 11 -12.84 26.61 -44.28
N LEU A 12 -13.77 26.58 -43.33
CA LEU A 12 -13.49 26.54 -41.90
C LEU A 12 -13.28 25.09 -41.47
N THR A 13 -12.04 24.65 -41.36
CA THR A 13 -11.69 23.35 -40.78
C THR A 13 -11.87 23.40 -39.26
N LEU A 14 -12.96 22.82 -38.75
CA LEU A 14 -13.12 22.56 -37.31
C LEU A 14 -12.18 21.42 -36.91
N SER A 15 -11.13 21.76 -36.17
CA SER A 15 -10.30 20.78 -35.46
C SER A 15 -11.15 20.14 -34.35
N PHE A 16 -11.49 18.86 -34.50
CA PHE A 16 -12.01 18.07 -33.38
C PHE A 16 -10.86 17.86 -32.39
N SER A 17 -10.88 18.58 -31.27
CA SER A 17 -10.02 18.30 -30.14
C SER A 17 -10.44 16.94 -29.56
N SER A 18 -9.64 15.90 -29.83
CA SER A 18 -9.77 14.64 -29.11
C SER A 18 -9.70 14.93 -27.61
N ALA A 19 -10.65 14.40 -26.83
CA ALA A 19 -10.57 14.49 -25.38
C ALA A 19 -9.25 13.82 -24.94
N SER A 20 -8.29 14.64 -24.50
CA SER A 20 -7.12 14.14 -23.78
C SER A 20 -7.65 13.60 -22.46
N VAL A 21 -7.62 12.28 -22.26
CA VAL A 21 -7.75 11.71 -20.92
C VAL A 21 -6.48 12.13 -20.20
N ALA A 22 -6.53 13.25 -19.47
CA ALA A 22 -5.49 13.56 -18.51
C ALA A 22 -5.48 12.39 -17.52
N GLN A 23 -4.40 11.62 -17.51
CA GLN A 23 -4.24 10.46 -16.63
C GLN A 23 -3.99 10.98 -15.22
N SER A 24 -5.05 11.41 -14.55
CA SER A 24 -5.02 11.79 -13.15
C SER A 24 -5.04 10.52 -12.31
N TRP A 25 -4.14 10.47 -11.34
CA TRP A 25 -4.24 9.49 -10.26
C TRP A 25 -5.62 9.57 -9.62
N ILE A 26 -6.21 8.41 -9.36
CA ILE A 26 -7.44 8.29 -8.60
C ILE A 26 -7.09 8.01 -7.14
N GLU A 27 -7.90 8.55 -6.23
CA GLU A 27 -7.93 8.07 -4.85
C GLU A 27 -8.82 6.83 -4.82
N TYR A 28 -8.23 5.71 -4.41
CA TYR A 28 -8.92 4.45 -4.22
C TYR A 28 -8.99 4.14 -2.73
N SER A 29 -10.12 3.62 -2.26
CA SER A 29 -10.27 3.13 -0.90
C SER A 29 -11.07 1.84 -0.86
N ASP A 30 -10.71 0.96 0.08
CA ASP A 30 -11.52 -0.20 0.45
C ASP A 30 -11.77 -0.16 1.96
N PRO A 31 -12.93 0.39 2.39
CA PRO A 31 -13.29 0.42 3.81
C PRO A 31 -13.35 -0.96 4.47
N ASN A 32 -13.60 -2.04 3.70
CA ASN A 32 -13.61 -3.39 4.26
C ASN A 32 -12.20 -3.91 4.55
N GLU A 33 -11.18 -3.28 3.97
CA GLU A 33 -9.77 -3.55 4.25
C GLU A 33 -9.07 -2.38 4.95
N TYR A 34 -9.82 -1.38 5.41
CA TYR A 34 -9.33 -0.28 6.24
C TYR A 34 -8.16 0.52 5.65
N PHE A 35 -8.14 0.74 4.32
CA PHE A 35 -7.13 1.57 3.68
C PHE A 35 -7.64 2.42 2.51
N GLY A 36 -6.86 3.45 2.20
CA GLY A 36 -6.91 4.15 0.92
C GLY A 36 -5.52 4.43 0.38
N VAL A 37 -5.41 4.63 -0.93
CA VAL A 37 -4.16 4.84 -1.66
C VAL A 37 -4.45 5.52 -3.00
N ASN A 38 -3.48 6.25 -3.54
CA ASN A 38 -3.61 6.79 -4.89
C ASN A 38 -3.11 5.78 -5.91
N PHE A 39 -3.97 5.34 -6.83
CA PHE A 39 -3.57 4.52 -7.98
C PHE A 39 -3.61 5.31 -9.29
N PRO A 40 -2.85 4.91 -10.33
CA PRO A 40 -2.96 5.53 -11.64
C PRO A 40 -4.32 5.32 -12.32
N THR A 41 -4.98 4.19 -12.03
CA THR A 41 -6.31 3.79 -12.53
C THR A 41 -6.98 2.88 -11.51
N GLU A 42 -8.20 2.41 -11.79
CA GLU A 42 -8.84 1.38 -10.98
C GLU A 42 -7.97 0.11 -10.93
N PRO A 43 -7.73 -0.47 -9.73
CA PRO A 43 -6.94 -1.68 -9.60
C PRO A 43 -7.74 -2.93 -9.97
N GLU A 44 -7.04 -3.93 -10.52
CA GLU A 44 -7.52 -5.31 -10.52
C GLU A 44 -7.38 -5.90 -9.12
N ILE A 45 -8.39 -6.64 -8.67
CA ILE A 45 -8.45 -7.20 -7.32
C ILE A 45 -8.42 -8.73 -7.42
N GLU A 46 -7.44 -9.35 -6.76
CA GLU A 46 -7.32 -10.81 -6.65
C GLU A 46 -7.23 -11.25 -5.18
N GLN A 47 -7.68 -12.48 -4.90
CA GLN A 47 -7.51 -13.12 -3.59
C GLN A 47 -6.28 -13.99 -3.59
N PHE A 48 -5.59 -14.07 -2.45
CA PHE A 48 -4.45 -14.96 -2.26
C PHE A 48 -4.39 -15.44 -0.80
N THR A 49 -3.44 -16.34 -0.51
CA THR A 49 -3.14 -16.79 0.85
C THR A 49 -1.74 -16.35 1.27
N PHE A 50 -1.61 -15.90 2.50
CA PHE A 50 -0.34 -15.55 3.13
C PHE A 50 0.04 -16.64 4.13
N ASP A 51 1.05 -17.44 3.80
CA ASP A 51 1.69 -18.32 4.77
C ASP A 51 2.45 -17.45 5.77
N SER A 52 2.47 -17.84 7.05
CA SER A 52 3.22 -17.17 8.10
C SER A 52 4.45 -17.96 8.53
N ASP A 53 5.32 -17.36 9.35
CA ASP A 53 6.49 -18.08 9.89
C ASP A 53 6.09 -19.12 10.95
N PHE A 54 4.85 -19.05 11.44
CA PHE A 54 4.26 -20.05 12.34
C PHE A 54 3.51 -21.15 11.57
N ASN A 55 3.62 -21.17 10.23
CA ASN A 55 2.91 -22.08 9.32
C ASN A 55 1.38 -21.93 9.33
N ALA A 56 0.87 -20.80 9.82
CA ALA A 56 -0.53 -20.45 9.65
C ALA A 56 -0.76 -19.90 8.24
N VAL A 57 -1.97 -20.08 7.73
CA VAL A 57 -2.37 -19.59 6.41
C VAL A 57 -3.48 -18.58 6.60
N TYR A 58 -3.24 -17.36 6.13
CA TYR A 58 -4.17 -16.24 6.28
C TYR A 58 -4.75 -15.81 4.92
N PRO A 59 -6.01 -15.39 4.87
CA PRO A 59 -6.58 -14.82 3.65
C PRO A 59 -5.96 -13.45 3.35
N GLY A 60 -5.82 -13.14 2.07
CA GLY A 60 -5.34 -11.85 1.61
C GLY A 60 -5.98 -11.40 0.31
N ARG A 61 -5.88 -10.09 0.05
CA ARG A 61 -6.34 -9.44 -1.18
C ARG A 61 -5.22 -8.60 -1.78
N ARG A 62 -5.06 -8.64 -3.10
CA ARG A 62 -4.10 -7.80 -3.82
C ARG A 62 -4.81 -6.92 -4.83
N TYR A 63 -4.46 -5.64 -4.80
CA TYR A 63 -4.95 -4.58 -5.66
C TYR A 63 -3.79 -4.18 -6.57
N THR A 64 -3.90 -4.36 -7.88
CA THR A 64 -2.78 -4.17 -8.82
C THR A 64 -3.16 -3.26 -9.99
N VAL A 65 -2.26 -2.34 -10.35
CA VAL A 65 -2.34 -1.51 -11.55
C VAL A 65 -1.04 -1.61 -12.33
N TYR A 66 -1.16 -1.74 -13.66
CA TYR A 66 -0.03 -1.69 -14.60
C TYR A 66 -0.15 -0.45 -15.50
N VAL A 67 0.95 0.29 -15.66
CA VAL A 67 1.04 1.44 -16.59
C VAL A 67 2.35 1.34 -17.35
N GLY A 68 2.27 0.88 -18.61
CA GLY A 68 3.47 0.55 -19.38
C GLY A 68 4.25 -0.56 -18.68
N GLU A 69 5.53 -0.32 -18.39
CA GLU A 69 6.41 -1.24 -17.65
C GLU A 69 6.38 -1.03 -16.12
N SER A 70 5.60 -0.06 -15.63
CA SER A 70 5.44 0.19 -14.20
C SER A 70 4.30 -0.64 -13.62
N SER A 71 4.49 -1.13 -12.40
CA SER A 71 3.44 -1.78 -11.60
C SER A 71 3.28 -1.10 -10.25
N TYR A 72 2.05 -1.07 -9.75
CA TYR A 72 1.68 -0.55 -8.44
C TYR A 72 0.76 -1.55 -7.78
N SER A 73 1.04 -1.93 -6.54
CA SER A 73 0.20 -2.86 -5.83
C SER A 73 0.10 -2.58 -4.34
N VAL A 74 -1.06 -2.91 -3.77
CA VAL A 74 -1.24 -3.05 -2.33
C VAL A 74 -1.72 -4.47 -2.09
N SER A 75 -1.01 -5.21 -1.24
CA SER A 75 -1.48 -6.50 -0.73
C SER A 75 -1.91 -6.31 0.72
N VAL A 76 -3.08 -6.82 1.07
CA VAL A 76 -3.65 -6.79 2.41
C VAL A 76 -3.79 -8.22 2.92
N VAL A 77 -3.28 -8.50 4.12
CA VAL A 77 -3.45 -9.78 4.81
C VAL A 77 -4.38 -9.58 6.00
N ASP A 78 -5.41 -10.41 6.07
CA ASP A 78 -6.42 -10.38 7.12
C ASP A 78 -6.06 -11.37 8.24
N PHE A 79 -5.83 -10.82 9.43
CA PHE A 79 -5.53 -11.59 10.64
C PHE A 79 -6.68 -11.60 11.67
N THR A 80 -7.91 -11.24 11.29
CA THR A 80 -9.08 -11.19 12.18
C THR A 80 -9.24 -12.48 12.97
N ASP A 81 -9.12 -13.62 12.28
CA ASP A 81 -9.31 -14.94 12.86
C ASP A 81 -8.00 -15.59 13.36
N ALA A 82 -6.90 -14.84 13.47
CA ALA A 82 -5.59 -15.44 13.72
C ALA A 82 -5.50 -16.24 15.02
N GLN A 83 -6.17 -15.77 16.07
CA GLN A 83 -6.23 -16.53 17.32
C GLN A 83 -6.89 -17.90 17.09
N GLN A 84 -8.03 -17.93 16.40
CA GLN A 84 -8.76 -19.16 16.14
C GLN A 84 -8.00 -20.08 15.19
N ILE A 85 -7.49 -19.55 14.07
CA ILE A 85 -6.66 -20.28 13.10
C ILE A 85 -5.51 -20.97 13.81
N LEU A 86 -4.75 -20.24 14.65
CA LEU A 86 -3.67 -20.86 15.38
C LEU A 86 -4.19 -21.88 16.39
N LEU A 87 -5.25 -21.61 17.15
CA LEU A 87 -5.78 -22.57 18.12
C LEU A 87 -6.17 -23.91 17.49
N ASP A 88 -6.67 -23.89 16.26
CA ASP A 88 -7.11 -25.08 15.52
C ASP A 88 -5.97 -25.86 14.86
N MET A 89 -4.77 -25.27 14.75
CA MET A 89 -3.60 -25.96 14.21
C MET A 89 -3.09 -27.07 15.15
N GLU A 90 -2.67 -28.19 14.57
CA GLU A 90 -1.90 -29.19 15.29
C GLU A 90 -0.53 -28.61 15.65
N LYS A 91 -0.21 -28.57 16.95
CA LYS A 91 0.95 -27.85 17.48
C LYS A 91 1.92 -28.77 18.19
N THR A 92 3.21 -28.44 18.06
CA THR A 92 4.22 -28.90 19.02
C THR A 92 4.04 -28.15 20.34
N GLU A 93 4.51 -28.71 21.47
CA GLU A 93 4.43 -28.05 22.78
C GLU A 93 5.07 -26.64 22.80
N ALA A 94 6.10 -26.41 21.98
CA ALA A 94 6.73 -25.08 21.85
C ALA A 94 5.83 -24.04 21.15
N ALA A 95 4.81 -24.48 20.41
CA ALA A 95 3.89 -23.64 19.64
C ALA A 95 2.52 -23.46 20.30
N SER A 96 2.31 -23.99 21.52
CA SER A 96 1.00 -24.02 22.21
C SER A 96 0.67 -22.82 23.10
N GLY A 97 1.54 -21.80 23.15
CA GLY A 97 1.32 -20.59 23.94
C GLY A 97 0.02 -19.86 23.55
N PRO A 98 -0.83 -19.43 24.50
CA PRO A 98 -2.13 -18.80 24.21
C PRO A 98 -2.03 -17.46 23.49
N THR A 99 -0.84 -16.85 23.48
CA THR A 99 -0.54 -15.55 22.85
C THR A 99 0.25 -15.68 21.55
N ASN A 100 0.48 -16.89 21.03
CA ASN A 100 1.34 -17.09 19.85
C ASN A 100 0.81 -16.39 18.59
N TRP A 101 -0.50 -16.20 18.48
CA TRP A 101 -1.11 -15.44 17.37
C TRP A 101 -0.64 -13.98 17.34
N ILE A 102 -0.34 -13.39 18.51
CA ILE A 102 0.22 -12.04 18.61
C ILE A 102 1.64 -12.03 18.03
N TYR A 103 2.45 -13.04 18.36
CA TYR A 103 3.82 -13.12 17.86
C TYR A 103 3.87 -13.35 16.36
N ASP A 104 2.97 -14.18 15.84
CA ASP A 104 2.87 -14.45 14.40
C ASP A 104 2.48 -13.19 13.60
N GLN A 105 1.43 -12.50 14.03
CA GLN A 105 1.03 -11.23 13.41
C GLN A 105 2.18 -10.21 13.48
N ARG A 106 2.84 -10.06 14.63
CA ARG A 106 3.96 -9.10 14.78
C ARG A 106 5.18 -9.46 13.93
N ALA A 107 5.43 -10.74 13.69
CA ALA A 107 6.52 -11.20 12.84
C ALA A 107 6.25 -10.94 11.34
N SER A 108 4.99 -10.70 10.96
CA SER A 108 4.58 -10.59 9.56
C SER A 108 5.30 -9.48 8.78
N VAL A 109 5.61 -8.34 9.41
CA VAL A 109 6.40 -7.26 8.80
C VAL A 109 7.81 -7.74 8.45
N ALA A 110 8.49 -8.37 9.40
CA ALA A 110 9.85 -8.89 9.20
C ALA A 110 9.87 -10.02 8.16
N ARG A 111 8.85 -10.87 8.15
CA ARG A 111 8.66 -11.92 7.15
C ARG A 111 8.48 -11.34 5.75
N ALA A 112 7.58 -10.38 5.57
CA ALA A 112 7.35 -9.74 4.27
C ALA A 112 8.63 -9.04 3.77
N ALA A 113 9.34 -8.36 4.67
CA ALA A 113 10.62 -7.73 4.38
C ALA A 113 11.67 -8.76 3.94
N ARG A 114 11.74 -9.91 4.62
CA ARG A 114 12.61 -11.02 4.24
C ARG A 114 12.26 -11.58 2.86
N GLN A 115 10.98 -11.79 2.55
CA GLN A 115 10.55 -12.26 1.23
C GLN A 115 10.98 -11.30 0.11
N ILE A 116 10.91 -9.98 0.34
CA ILE A 116 11.39 -8.99 -0.65
C ILE A 116 12.89 -9.11 -0.85
N ARG A 117 13.68 -9.21 0.24
CA ARG A 117 15.15 -9.38 0.16
C ARG A 117 15.56 -10.67 -0.56
N GLU A 118 14.78 -11.74 -0.40
CA GLU A 118 15.03 -13.03 -1.02
C GLU A 118 14.78 -13.03 -2.55
N ARG A 119 14.16 -11.97 -3.11
CA ARG A 119 13.93 -11.85 -4.57
C ARG A 119 15.21 -11.63 -5.38
N GLY A 120 16.33 -11.27 -4.75
CA GLY A 120 17.57 -10.89 -5.43
C GLY A 120 17.69 -9.38 -5.66
N GLY A 121 18.58 -8.95 -6.55
CA GLY A 121 18.87 -7.53 -6.77
C GLY A 121 19.69 -6.85 -5.66
N GLU A 122 19.87 -5.54 -5.80
CA GLU A 122 20.60 -4.70 -4.85
C GLU A 122 19.63 -3.92 -3.96
N ILE A 123 19.70 -4.15 -2.65
CA ILE A 123 18.96 -3.37 -1.66
C ILE A 123 19.65 -2.01 -1.49
N THR A 124 18.96 -0.94 -1.89
CA THR A 124 19.49 0.45 -1.86
C THR A 124 18.98 1.25 -0.67
N TRP A 125 17.88 0.82 -0.05
CA TRP A 125 17.38 1.34 1.21
C TRP A 125 16.68 0.23 1.98
N ASP A 126 16.91 0.15 3.29
CA ASP A 126 16.33 -0.85 4.16
C ASP A 126 16.26 -0.27 5.57
N ASN A 127 15.10 0.26 5.95
CA ASN A 127 14.98 0.96 7.23
C ASN A 127 13.55 0.95 7.76
N TRP A 128 13.46 1.26 9.05
CA TRP A 128 12.22 1.59 9.72
C TRP A 128 11.48 2.73 9.00
N SER A 129 10.16 2.66 9.00
CA SER A 129 9.28 3.65 8.38
C SER A 129 7.95 3.76 9.12
N HIS A 130 7.15 4.74 8.76
CA HIS A 130 5.76 4.83 9.16
C HIS A 130 4.94 5.58 8.12
N LEU A 131 3.65 5.27 8.02
CA LEU A 131 2.64 6.10 7.37
C LEU A 131 1.51 6.31 8.36
N ASP A 132 1.03 7.55 8.52
CA ASP A 132 0.02 7.90 9.54
C ASP A 132 0.32 7.37 10.96
N ARG A 133 1.62 7.18 11.24
CA ARG A 133 2.14 6.60 12.49
C ARG A 133 1.67 5.17 12.75
N VAL A 134 1.21 4.45 11.72
CA VAL A 134 1.33 3.00 11.68
C VAL A 134 2.78 2.68 11.40
N GLU A 135 3.43 2.04 12.37
CA GLU A 135 4.82 1.61 12.27
C GLU A 135 4.97 0.54 11.18
N GLY A 136 6.12 0.57 10.51
CA GLY A 136 6.42 -0.36 9.45
C GLY A 136 7.87 -0.35 9.02
N HIS A 137 8.08 -0.88 7.82
CA HIS A 137 9.40 -1.09 7.25
C HIS A 137 9.39 -0.66 5.79
N MET A 138 10.45 -0.01 5.33
CA MET A 138 10.60 0.41 3.95
C MET A 138 11.83 -0.21 3.32
N ILE A 139 11.65 -0.77 2.13
CA ILE A 139 12.72 -1.34 1.31
C ILE A 139 12.70 -0.67 -0.07
N GLN A 140 13.87 -0.28 -0.54
CA GLN A 140 14.08 0.07 -1.95
C GLN A 140 15.11 -0.88 -2.54
N MET A 141 14.83 -1.35 -3.74
CA MET A 141 15.61 -2.39 -4.40
C MET A 141 15.79 -2.05 -5.87
N THR A 142 17.01 -2.17 -6.37
CA THR A 142 17.28 -2.25 -7.81
C THR A 142 17.25 -3.72 -8.21
N ASN A 143 16.29 -4.10 -9.04
CA ASN A 143 16.12 -5.47 -9.51
C ASN A 143 17.22 -5.84 -10.53
N ASP A 144 17.39 -7.14 -10.82
CA ASP A 144 18.42 -7.64 -11.74
C ASP A 144 18.27 -7.11 -13.19
N ASP A 145 17.04 -6.75 -13.59
CA ASP A 145 16.74 -6.13 -14.89
C ASP A 145 16.95 -4.60 -14.90
N GLY A 146 17.40 -4.02 -13.79
CA GLY A 146 17.64 -2.59 -13.61
C GLY A 146 16.39 -1.76 -13.25
N SER A 147 15.19 -2.37 -13.24
CA SER A 147 13.99 -1.73 -12.68
C SER A 147 14.18 -1.51 -11.17
N ARG A 148 13.37 -0.63 -10.57
CA ARG A 148 13.45 -0.34 -9.13
C ARG A 148 12.11 -0.55 -8.44
N THR A 149 12.14 -1.32 -7.36
CA THR A 149 11.00 -1.61 -6.50
C THR A 149 11.10 -0.78 -5.22
N PHE A 150 9.98 -0.16 -4.84
CA PHE A 150 9.80 0.60 -3.62
C PHE A 150 8.69 -0.05 -2.82
N ALA A 151 9.02 -0.62 -1.66
CA ALA A 151 8.10 -1.38 -0.84
C ALA A 151 7.95 -0.75 0.55
N GLY A 152 6.71 -0.55 0.99
CA GLY A 152 6.34 -0.18 2.36
C GLY A 152 5.48 -1.27 2.99
N ILE A 153 5.81 -1.66 4.22
CA ILE A 153 5.20 -2.79 4.92
C ILE A 153 4.71 -2.31 6.28
N TYR A 154 3.40 -2.31 6.50
CA TYR A 154 2.78 -1.69 7.66
C TYR A 154 1.77 -2.63 8.30
N LEU A 155 1.90 -2.89 9.61
CA LEU A 155 0.93 -3.69 10.36
C LEU A 155 0.03 -2.76 11.17
N ASN A 156 -1.21 -2.58 10.74
CA ASN A 156 -2.23 -1.92 11.56
C ASN A 156 -2.85 -2.95 12.50
N SER A 157 -2.21 -3.15 13.66
CA SER A 157 -2.66 -4.10 14.68
C SER A 157 -4.06 -3.80 15.23
N ASN A 158 -4.52 -2.54 15.20
CA ASN A 158 -5.87 -2.17 15.65
C ASN A 158 -6.95 -2.68 14.69
N ARG A 159 -6.58 -3.00 13.45
CA ARG A 159 -7.47 -3.55 12.42
C ARG A 159 -7.12 -5.00 12.05
N ALA A 160 -6.12 -5.60 12.70
CA ALA A 160 -5.60 -6.92 12.35
C ALA A 160 -5.28 -7.04 10.83
N ARG A 161 -4.67 -5.99 10.26
CA ARG A 161 -4.30 -5.93 8.83
C ARG A 161 -2.82 -5.67 8.65
N LEU A 162 -2.16 -6.48 7.82
CA LEU A 162 -0.85 -6.14 7.24
C LEU A 162 -1.05 -5.62 5.83
N TYR A 163 -0.40 -4.50 5.53
CA TYR A 163 -0.36 -3.88 4.21
C TYR A 163 1.05 -3.95 3.66
N ILE A 164 1.17 -4.43 2.42
CA ILE A 164 2.41 -4.45 1.65
C ILE A 164 2.14 -3.62 0.40
N SER A 165 2.64 -2.38 0.37
CA SER A 165 2.53 -1.47 -0.76
C SER A 165 3.82 -1.55 -1.58
N GLU A 166 3.72 -1.89 -2.86
CA GLU A 166 4.86 -2.02 -3.75
C GLU A 166 4.64 -1.20 -5.04
N ALA A 167 5.66 -0.46 -5.46
CA ALA A 167 5.71 0.11 -6.80
C ALA A 167 7.03 -0.27 -7.48
N THR A 168 6.95 -0.85 -8.67
CA THR A 168 8.11 -1.15 -9.51
C THR A 168 8.07 -0.25 -10.74
N VAL A 169 9.16 0.46 -11.00
CA VAL A 169 9.31 1.37 -12.14
C VAL A 169 10.57 1.04 -12.94
N PRO A 170 10.60 1.33 -14.26
CA PRO A 170 11.78 1.08 -15.09
C PRO A 170 13.06 1.79 -14.62
N ALA A 171 14.18 1.30 -15.15
CA ALA A 171 15.48 1.93 -14.98
C ALA A 171 15.43 3.41 -15.43
N GLY A 172 15.96 4.31 -14.60
CA GLY A 172 16.03 5.74 -14.92
C GLY A 172 14.72 6.54 -14.80
N SER A 173 13.57 5.90 -14.53
CA SER A 173 12.31 6.62 -14.27
C SER A 173 12.37 7.49 -12.99
N PRO A 174 11.49 8.47 -12.80
CA PRO A 174 11.35 9.10 -11.48
C PRO A 174 10.86 8.08 -10.43
N PRO A 175 11.31 8.18 -9.16
CA PRO A 175 10.75 7.37 -8.08
C PRO A 175 9.23 7.60 -7.94
N PRO A 176 8.42 6.57 -7.68
CA PRO A 176 6.96 6.67 -7.57
C PRO A 176 6.51 7.22 -6.20
N ILE A 177 7.02 8.39 -5.81
CA ILE A 177 6.82 8.98 -4.46
C ILE A 177 5.34 9.20 -4.15
N GLN A 178 4.55 9.64 -5.15
CA GLN A 178 3.12 9.86 -4.97
C GLN A 178 2.40 8.59 -4.49
N PHE A 179 2.69 7.43 -5.09
CA PHE A 179 2.14 6.16 -4.64
C PHE A 179 2.65 5.81 -3.23
N GLN A 180 3.98 5.83 -3.04
CA GLN A 180 4.65 5.45 -1.79
C GLN A 180 4.14 6.19 -0.56
N GLN A 181 3.78 7.46 -0.70
CA GLN A 181 3.34 8.33 0.41
C GLN A 181 1.81 8.43 0.53
N SER A 182 1.05 7.82 -0.38
CA SER A 182 -0.41 7.97 -0.42
C SER A 182 -1.19 6.93 0.39
N LEU A 183 -0.55 5.80 0.75
CA LEU A 183 -1.20 4.80 1.59
C LEU A 183 -1.55 5.44 2.94
N HIS A 184 -2.82 5.31 3.30
CA HIS A 184 -3.38 5.76 4.57
C HIS A 184 -4.38 4.73 5.08
N PHE A 185 -4.69 4.81 6.37
CA PHE A 185 -5.49 3.81 7.08
C PHE A 185 -6.83 4.40 7.51
N LEU A 186 -7.86 3.55 7.50
CA LEU A 186 -9.24 3.95 7.78
C LEU A 186 -9.76 3.33 9.09
N ASP A 187 -10.74 3.97 9.71
CA ASP A 187 -11.56 3.40 10.78
C ASP A 187 -12.78 2.62 10.26
N ASP A 188 -13.67 2.23 11.16
CA ASP A 188 -14.87 1.46 10.82
C ASP A 188 -15.91 2.32 10.08
N GLU A 189 -15.82 3.63 10.24
CA GLU A 189 -16.63 4.63 9.54
C GLU A 189 -16.06 4.97 8.15
N GLY A 190 -14.84 4.52 7.86
CA GLY A 190 -14.13 4.80 6.60
C GLY A 190 -13.36 6.13 6.62
N ASP A 191 -13.20 6.76 7.79
CA ASP A 191 -12.45 7.99 7.98
C ASP A 191 -10.96 7.70 8.20
N ARG A 192 -10.11 8.59 7.71
CA ARG A 192 -8.65 8.44 7.83
C ARG A 192 -8.18 8.59 9.29
N ILE A 193 -7.46 7.59 9.78
CA ILE A 193 -6.84 7.60 11.10
C ILE A 193 -5.37 8.01 11.00
N ARG A 194 -4.93 8.83 11.96
CA ARG A 194 -3.51 9.04 12.26
C ARG A 194 -3.24 8.78 13.75
N TYR A 195 -2.47 7.75 14.05
CA TYR A 195 -2.21 7.31 15.42
C TYR A 195 -1.25 8.26 16.18
N LEU A 196 -1.08 8.03 17.48
CA LEU A 196 0.11 8.48 18.22
C LEU A 196 1.04 7.26 18.40
N LEU A 197 2.36 7.48 18.38
CA LEU A 197 3.35 6.44 18.69
C LEU A 197 4.19 6.87 19.88
N SER A 198 4.32 5.98 20.86
CA SER A 198 5.38 6.08 21.88
C SER A 198 6.70 5.49 21.36
N THR A 199 7.81 5.77 22.04
CA THR A 199 9.15 5.29 21.64
C THR A 199 9.32 3.77 21.68
N ASN A 200 8.38 3.05 22.26
CA ASN A 200 8.31 1.58 22.24
C ASN A 200 7.36 1.02 21.17
N GLY A 201 6.86 1.85 20.24
CA GLY A 201 6.05 1.42 19.09
C GLY A 201 4.57 1.16 19.40
N CYS A 202 4.10 1.46 20.62
CA CYS A 202 2.67 1.31 20.92
C CYS A 202 1.87 2.41 20.22
N ALA A 203 0.98 1.99 19.31
CA ALA A 203 -0.06 2.86 18.77
C ALA A 203 -1.02 3.24 19.90
N LEU A 204 -1.13 4.52 20.16
CA LEU A 204 -2.05 5.06 21.14
C LEU A 204 -3.18 5.78 20.40
N ASP A 205 -4.41 5.57 20.85
CA ASP A 205 -5.56 6.34 20.39
C ASP A 205 -5.35 7.81 20.78
N PRO A 206 -5.35 8.76 19.82
CA PRO A 206 -5.23 10.18 20.12
C PRO A 206 -6.34 10.73 21.05
N ASN A 207 -7.44 10.00 21.22
CA ASN A 207 -8.54 10.34 22.13
C ASN A 207 -8.44 9.68 23.52
N ASP A 208 -7.38 8.93 23.84
CA ASP A 208 -7.19 8.32 25.16
C ASP A 208 -6.92 9.40 26.23
N PRO A 209 -7.78 9.56 27.25
CA PRO A 209 -7.67 10.62 28.26
C PRO A 209 -6.45 10.49 29.18
N ARG A 210 -5.67 9.41 29.06
CA ARG A 210 -4.44 9.18 29.84
C ARG A 210 -3.18 9.74 29.17
N ILE A 211 -3.31 10.29 27.96
CA ILE A 211 -2.18 10.76 27.16
C ILE A 211 -2.20 12.29 27.12
N GLU A 212 -1.37 12.93 27.95
CA GLU A 212 -1.10 14.36 27.79
C GLU A 212 -0.20 14.58 26.57
N MET A 213 -0.78 15.11 25.50
CA MET A 213 -0.01 15.66 24.39
C MET A 213 0.67 16.96 24.84
N PRO A 214 1.99 17.13 24.68
CA PRO A 214 2.61 18.42 24.89
C PRO A 214 1.99 19.44 23.93
N SER A 215 1.61 20.60 24.45
CA SER A 215 1.03 21.66 23.62
C SER A 215 2.05 22.07 22.55
N VAL A 216 1.63 21.94 21.29
CA VAL A 216 2.43 22.43 20.15
C VAL A 216 2.43 23.95 20.24
N ARG A 217 3.60 24.55 20.43
CA ARG A 217 3.81 26.00 20.25
C ARG A 217 4.00 26.32 18.78
#